data_AF-A0A0C4EMJ4-F1
#
_entry.id   AF-A0A0C4EMJ4-F1
#
_cell.length_a   1.000
_cell.length_b   1.000
_cell.length_c   1.000
_cell.angle_alpha   90.00
_cell.angle_beta   90.00
_cell.angle_gamma   90.00
#
_symmetry.space_group_name_H-M   'P 1'
#
loop_
_entity.id
_entity.type
_entity.pdbx_description
1 polymer ?
#
loop_
_entity_poly.entity_id
_entity_poly.type
_entity_poly.pdbx_seq_one_letter_code
_entity_poly.pdbx_strand_id
1 'polypeptide(L)'
;MSSVDASSFKLVTDKLDRDNFSRWRWDIVTALGYKGLDDYILLDQTDDMKKKPEYQQQNKMATNFIRMHLSTDNLERFVSDLKDYDAKKLWDAIEAHFVAKTMENAASAMDKYFDIHFDESDMEKSISSIRHSYCHLCEVGAAKFGKPGLTAMAIVFHCEKNSRNWCQLTCDNFDITLI
;
A
#
# COMPACT_ATOMS: atom_id res chain seq x y z
N MET A 1 -23.86 -16.94 29.54
CA MET A 1 -22.80 -16.07 28.98
C MET A 1 -22.80 -16.30 27.48
N SER A 2 -23.26 -15.31 26.71
CA SER A 2 -23.22 -15.37 25.25
C SER A 2 -21.76 -15.29 24.81
N SER A 3 -21.25 -16.32 24.12
CA SER A 3 -19.95 -16.22 23.46
C SER A 3 -20.04 -15.09 22.45
N VAL A 4 -19.22 -14.05 22.64
CA VAL A 4 -19.06 -13.01 21.63
C VAL A 4 -18.42 -13.71 20.43
N ASP A 5 -19.20 -13.87 19.36
CA ASP A 5 -18.78 -14.43 18.09
C ASP A 5 -17.69 -13.52 17.50
N ALA A 6 -16.42 -13.84 17.77
CA ALA A 6 -15.24 -13.16 17.21
C ALA A 6 -15.15 -13.31 15.68
N SER A 7 -16.07 -14.06 15.08
CA SER A 7 -16.19 -14.37 13.66
C SER A 7 -16.77 -13.22 12.82
N SER A 8 -17.31 -12.16 13.43
CA SER A 8 -18.14 -11.16 12.72
C SER A 8 -17.47 -9.84 12.34
N PHE A 9 -16.20 -9.60 12.68
CA PHE A 9 -15.53 -8.37 12.22
C PHE A 9 -15.21 -8.49 10.73
N LYS A 10 -16.11 -7.95 9.90
CA LYS A 10 -15.89 -7.74 8.48
C LYS A 10 -14.84 -6.63 8.35
N LEU A 11 -13.55 -7.01 8.45
CA LEU A 11 -12.45 -6.16 8.01
C LEU A 11 -12.62 -6.00 6.50
N VAL A 12 -13.36 -4.96 6.11
CA VAL A 12 -13.48 -4.55 4.71
C VAL A 12 -12.20 -3.79 4.41
N THR A 13 -11.24 -4.49 3.83
CA THR A 13 -10.11 -3.84 3.19
C THR A 13 -10.51 -3.56 1.74
N ASP A 14 -10.12 -2.41 1.20
CA ASP A 14 -10.36 -2.11 -0.21
C ASP A 14 -9.68 -3.17 -1.07
N LYS A 15 -10.26 -3.52 -2.22
CA LYS A 15 -9.62 -4.50 -3.11
C LYS A 15 -8.31 -3.94 -3.65
N LEU A 16 -7.28 -4.78 -3.74
CA LEU A 16 -5.99 -4.40 -4.30
C LEU A 16 -6.17 -3.87 -5.72
N ASP A 17 -5.71 -2.64 -5.94
CA ASP A 17 -5.62 -2.00 -7.25
C ASP A 17 -4.18 -1.52 -7.49
N ARG A 18 -3.98 -0.73 -8.56
CA ARG A 18 -2.65 -0.23 -8.95
C ARG A 18 -2.06 0.70 -7.89
N ASP A 19 -2.91 1.47 -7.23
CA ASP A 19 -2.50 2.66 -6.49
C ASP A 19 -2.53 2.42 -4.98
N ASN A 20 -3.28 1.43 -4.49
CA ASN A 20 -3.49 1.24 -3.06
C ASN A 20 -2.57 0.20 -2.40
N PHE A 21 -1.63 -0.42 -3.14
CA PHE A 21 -0.82 -1.55 -2.68
C PHE A 21 -0.19 -1.35 -1.29
N SER A 22 0.42 -0.18 -1.01
CA SER A 22 1.05 0.06 0.29
C SER A 22 0.06 -0.01 1.46
N ARG A 23 -1.12 0.58 1.29
CA ARG A 23 -2.19 0.54 2.30
C ARG A 23 -2.78 -0.86 2.41
N TRP A 24 -3.09 -1.46 1.25
CA TRP A 24 -3.60 -2.82 1.15
C TRP A 24 -2.67 -3.82 1.86
N ARG A 25 -1.35 -3.72 1.66
CA ARG A 25 -0.34 -4.56 2.30
C ARG A 25 -0.45 -4.50 3.82
N TRP A 26 -0.52 -3.30 4.39
CA TRP A 26 -0.67 -3.12 5.83
C TRP A 26 -1.98 -3.69 6.35
N ASP A 27 -3.09 -3.42 5.66
CA ASP A 27 -4.42 -3.87 6.05
C ASP A 27 -4.52 -5.41 6.05
N ILE A 28 -3.94 -6.07 5.04
CA ILE A 28 -3.93 -7.54 4.95
C ILE A 28 -3.04 -8.18 6.00
N VAL A 29 -1.81 -7.70 6.19
CA VAL A 29 -0.90 -8.23 7.23
C VAL A 29 -1.54 -8.12 8.61
N THR A 30 -2.14 -6.96 8.91
CA THR A 30 -2.82 -6.72 10.18
C THR A 30 -4.02 -7.64 10.37
N ALA A 31 -4.84 -7.82 9.32
CA ALA A 31 -6.01 -8.68 9.38
C ALA A 31 -5.65 -10.16 9.54
N LEU A 32 -4.58 -10.62 8.89
CA LEU A 32 -4.06 -11.97 9.04
C LEU A 32 -3.45 -12.17 10.44
N GLY A 33 -2.71 -11.19 10.96
CA GLY A 33 -2.15 -11.23 12.31
C GLY A 33 -3.23 -11.32 13.38
N TYR A 34 -4.32 -10.56 13.22
CA TYR A 34 -5.49 -10.68 14.10
C TYR A 34 -6.11 -12.08 14.10
N LYS A 35 -5.99 -12.81 12.97
CA LYS A 35 -6.47 -14.19 12.82
C LYS A 35 -5.42 -15.25 13.16
N GLY A 36 -4.19 -14.86 13.52
CA GLY A 36 -3.07 -15.77 13.73
C GLY A 36 -2.64 -16.53 12.46
N LEU A 37 -2.75 -15.86 11.30
CA LEU A 37 -2.45 -16.42 9.98
C LEU A 37 -1.30 -15.70 9.26
N ASP A 38 -0.71 -14.67 9.85
CA ASP A 38 0.37 -13.86 9.28
C ASP A 38 1.67 -14.65 9.07
N ASP A 39 1.96 -15.63 9.92
CA ASP A 39 3.10 -16.55 9.74
C ASP A 39 3.10 -17.27 8.39
N TYR A 40 1.93 -17.46 7.76
CA TYR A 40 1.81 -18.10 6.45
C TYR A 40 2.27 -17.22 5.28
N ILE A 41 2.51 -15.93 5.51
CA ILE A 41 2.98 -14.98 4.50
C ILE A 41 4.30 -14.30 4.90
N LEU A 42 4.54 -14.10 6.20
CA LEU A 42 5.73 -13.41 6.71
C LEU A 42 6.93 -14.34 6.90
N LEU A 43 6.70 -15.61 7.25
CA LEU A 43 7.77 -16.57 7.50
C LEU A 43 8.03 -17.46 6.28
N ASP A 44 9.26 -17.96 6.20
CA ASP A 44 9.61 -19.02 5.27
C ASP A 44 8.84 -20.30 5.64
N GLN A 45 8.15 -20.86 4.65
CA GLN A 45 7.30 -22.04 4.82
C GLN A 45 8.15 -23.31 4.88
N THR A 46 8.83 -23.51 6.01
CA THR A 46 9.71 -24.65 6.28
C THR A 46 8.97 -26.00 6.22
N ASP A 47 9.71 -27.07 5.97
CA ASP A 47 9.14 -28.42 5.93
C ASP A 47 8.49 -28.83 7.26
N ASP A 48 9.02 -28.35 8.39
CA ASP A 48 8.46 -28.64 9.70
C ASP A 48 7.14 -27.92 9.96
N MET A 49 6.96 -26.70 9.44
CA MET A 49 5.66 -26.04 9.45
C MET A 49 4.65 -26.79 8.59
N LYS A 50 5.06 -27.25 7.41
CA LYS A 50 4.21 -27.99 6.47
C LYS A 50 3.72 -29.34 7.00
N LYS A 51 4.46 -29.95 7.94
CA LYS A 51 4.07 -31.21 8.61
C LYS A 51 2.98 -31.04 9.67
N LYS A 52 2.67 -29.81 10.11
CA LYS A 52 1.63 -29.59 11.12
C LYS A 52 0.26 -30.01 10.57
N PRO A 53 -0.59 -30.69 11.38
CA PRO A 53 -1.90 -31.15 10.92
C PRO A 53 -2.80 -30.02 10.40
N GLU A 54 -2.69 -28.84 11.00
CA GLU A 54 -3.52 -27.68 10.69
C GLU A 54 -2.99 -26.85 9.51
N TYR A 55 -1.76 -27.16 9.03
CA TYR A 55 -1.05 -26.35 8.04
C TYR A 55 -1.89 -26.13 6.77
N GLN A 56 -2.41 -27.22 6.19
CA GLN A 56 -3.17 -27.12 4.94
C GLN A 56 -4.44 -26.28 5.11
N GLN A 57 -5.13 -26.42 6.24
CA GLN A 57 -6.36 -25.67 6.50
C GLN A 57 -6.06 -24.18 6.70
N GLN A 58 -5.05 -23.84 7.50
CA GLN A 58 -4.69 -22.46 7.80
C GLN A 58 -4.07 -21.76 6.58
N ASN A 59 -3.20 -22.44 5.83
CA ASN A 59 -2.66 -21.91 4.58
C ASN A 59 -3.76 -21.64 3.54
N LYS A 60 -4.76 -22.54 3.45
CA LYS A 60 -5.95 -22.33 2.63
C LYS A 60 -6.78 -21.12 3.09
N MET A 61 -6.95 -20.94 4.40
CA MET A 61 -7.66 -19.77 4.95
C MET A 61 -6.93 -18.48 4.61
N ALA A 62 -5.60 -18.42 4.82
CA ALA A 62 -4.78 -17.26 4.48
C ALA A 62 -4.83 -16.95 2.98
N THR A 63 -4.68 -17.97 2.12
CA THR A 63 -4.76 -17.83 0.66
C THR A 63 -6.11 -17.24 0.23
N ASN A 64 -7.22 -17.80 0.74
CA ASN A 64 -8.55 -17.31 0.39
C ASN A 64 -8.81 -15.90 0.93
N PHE A 65 -8.29 -15.58 2.11
CA PHE A 65 -8.40 -14.24 2.66
C PHE A 65 -7.72 -13.21 1.75
N ILE A 66 -6.52 -13.49 1.25
CA ILE A 66 -5.84 -12.62 0.27
C ILE A 66 -6.69 -12.50 -1.00
N ARG A 67 -7.13 -13.63 -1.58
CA ARG A 67 -7.93 -13.65 -2.83
C ARG A 67 -9.19 -12.82 -2.76
N MET A 68 -9.90 -12.85 -1.63
CA MET A 68 -11.13 -12.06 -1.44
C MET A 68 -10.89 -10.55 -1.52
N HIS A 69 -9.66 -10.12 -1.26
CA HIS A 69 -9.25 -8.71 -1.28
C HIS A 69 -8.42 -8.36 -2.52
N LEU A 70 -8.44 -9.19 -3.55
CA LEU A 70 -7.91 -8.84 -4.87
C LEU A 70 -9.04 -8.33 -5.78
N SER A 71 -8.71 -7.37 -6.65
CA SER A 71 -9.55 -7.04 -7.81
C SER A 71 -9.58 -8.21 -8.79
N THR A 72 -10.53 -8.21 -9.72
CA THR A 72 -10.64 -9.27 -10.75
C THR A 72 -9.37 -9.35 -11.59
N ASP A 73 -8.84 -8.21 -12.03
CA ASP A 73 -7.61 -8.14 -12.84
C ASP A 73 -6.40 -8.73 -12.09
N ASN A 74 -6.30 -8.47 -10.78
CA ASN A 74 -5.24 -9.03 -9.95
C ASN A 74 -5.45 -10.52 -9.65
N LEU A 75 -6.70 -11.00 -9.55
CA LEU A 75 -6.98 -12.43 -9.45
C LEU A 75 -6.52 -13.16 -10.71
N GLU A 76 -6.86 -12.68 -11.90
CA GLU A 76 -6.45 -13.29 -13.16
C GLU A 76 -4.92 -13.27 -13.33
N ARG A 77 -4.25 -12.22 -12.84
CA ARG A 77 -2.79 -12.08 -12.90
C ARG A 77 -2.04 -13.05 -11.98
N PHE A 78 -2.50 -13.19 -10.74
CA PHE A 78 -1.74 -13.90 -9.69
C PHE A 78 -2.26 -15.30 -9.37
N VAL A 79 -3.51 -15.62 -9.74
CA VAL A 79 -4.14 -16.90 -9.42
C VAL A 79 -4.41 -17.69 -10.70
N SER A 80 -3.48 -18.59 -11.03
CA SER A 80 -3.60 -19.45 -12.22
C SER A 80 -4.52 -20.65 -12.02
N ASP A 81 -4.56 -21.22 -10.80
CA ASP A 81 -5.43 -22.33 -10.42
C ASP A 81 -6.11 -22.03 -9.07
N LEU A 82 -7.44 -22.13 -9.04
CA LEU A 82 -8.25 -21.94 -7.84
C LEU A 82 -8.00 -23.02 -6.78
N LYS A 83 -7.45 -24.18 -7.16
CA LYS A 83 -7.12 -25.30 -6.27
C LYS A 83 -5.70 -25.22 -5.69
N ASP A 84 -4.83 -24.38 -6.22
CA ASP A 84 -3.50 -24.14 -5.65
C ASP A 84 -3.66 -23.26 -4.41
N TYR A 85 -3.36 -23.78 -3.22
CA TYR A 85 -3.45 -23.02 -1.96
C TYR A 85 -2.06 -22.87 -1.38
N ASP A 86 -1.42 -21.75 -1.71
CA ASP A 86 -0.11 -21.36 -1.22
C ASP A 86 -0.12 -19.85 -0.95
N ALA A 87 -0.35 -19.48 0.32
CA ALA A 87 -0.47 -18.09 0.72
C ALA A 87 0.86 -17.35 0.54
N LYS A 88 1.98 -18.01 0.85
CA LYS A 88 3.32 -17.42 0.73
C LYS A 88 3.67 -17.14 -0.71
N LYS A 89 3.52 -18.12 -1.59
CA LYS A 89 3.77 -17.96 -3.03
C LYS A 89 2.89 -16.86 -3.65
N LEU A 90 1.61 -16.81 -3.27
CA LEU A 90 0.70 -15.75 -3.73
C LEU A 90 1.16 -14.37 -3.23
N TRP A 91 1.47 -14.26 -1.94
CA TRP A 91 1.96 -13.02 -1.33
C TRP A 91 3.24 -12.53 -2.00
N ASP A 92 4.23 -13.40 -2.15
CA ASP A 92 5.51 -13.07 -2.77
C ASP A 92 5.36 -12.64 -4.23
N ALA A 93 4.44 -13.26 -4.98
CA ALA A 93 4.14 -12.85 -6.36
C ALA A 93 3.53 -11.44 -6.43
N ILE A 94 2.63 -11.11 -5.50
CA ILE A 94 2.02 -9.78 -5.40
C ILE A 94 3.09 -8.76 -5.00
N GLU A 95 3.87 -9.01 -3.94
CA GLU A 95 4.93 -8.11 -3.51
C GLU A 95 5.97 -7.91 -4.62
N ALA A 96 6.39 -8.98 -5.29
CA ALA A 96 7.33 -8.91 -6.40
C ALA A 96 6.81 -8.03 -7.53
N HIS A 97 5.50 -8.01 -7.81
CA HIS A 97 4.93 -7.16 -8.85
C HIS A 97 4.93 -5.68 -8.47
N PHE A 98 4.38 -5.35 -7.30
CA PHE A 98 4.17 -3.96 -6.88
C PHE A 98 5.42 -3.29 -6.31
N VAL A 99 6.35 -4.06 -5.75
CA VAL A 99 7.62 -3.57 -5.20
C VAL A 99 8.76 -3.72 -6.21
N ALA A 100 8.50 -4.28 -7.41
CA ALA A 100 9.52 -4.33 -8.45
C ALA A 100 10.08 -2.94 -8.72
N LYS A 101 11.41 -2.85 -8.77
CA LYS A 101 12.17 -1.62 -9.04
C LYS A 101 12.17 -1.28 -10.54
N THR A 102 10.99 -1.35 -11.17
CA THR A 102 10.80 -1.01 -12.58
C THR A 102 10.68 0.50 -12.75
N MET A 103 10.88 0.99 -13.98
CA MET A 103 10.68 2.41 -14.28
C MET A 103 9.20 2.79 -14.15
N GLU A 104 8.31 1.88 -14.54
CA GLU A 104 6.87 2.07 -14.49
C GLU A 104 6.36 2.24 -13.05
N ASN A 105 6.76 1.36 -12.13
CA ASN A 105 6.37 1.47 -10.72
C ASN A 105 6.94 2.75 -10.09
N ALA A 106 8.18 3.11 -10.42
CA ALA A 106 8.78 4.35 -9.93
C ALA A 106 8.05 5.60 -10.47
N ALA A 107 7.69 5.63 -11.75
CA ALA A 107 6.93 6.73 -12.34
C ALA A 107 5.53 6.83 -11.71
N SER A 108 4.81 5.72 -11.61
CA SER A 108 3.48 5.68 -10.97
C SER A 108 3.53 6.14 -9.51
N ALA A 109 4.56 5.77 -8.75
CA ALA A 109 4.76 6.24 -7.39
C ALA A 109 5.10 7.74 -7.31
N MET A 110 5.84 8.28 -8.30
CA MET A 110 6.11 9.72 -8.41
C MET A 110 4.84 10.51 -8.71
N ASP A 111 4.07 10.09 -9.72
CA ASP A 111 2.80 10.73 -10.10
C ASP A 111 1.86 10.81 -8.89
N LYS A 112 1.69 9.67 -8.20
CA LYS A 112 0.88 9.61 -6.98
C LYS A 112 1.41 10.53 -5.88
N TYR A 113 2.73 10.61 -5.69
CA TYR A 113 3.32 11.49 -4.68
C TYR A 113 3.04 12.97 -5.00
N PHE A 114 3.14 13.36 -6.27
CA PHE A 114 2.91 14.72 -6.73
C PHE A 114 1.43 15.16 -6.67
N ASP A 115 0.52 14.21 -6.87
CA ASP A 115 -0.93 14.44 -6.78
C ASP A 115 -1.42 14.68 -5.35
N ILE A 116 -0.59 14.46 -4.32
CA ILE A 116 -1.00 14.71 -2.93
C ILE A 116 -1.12 16.21 -2.68
N HIS A 117 -2.32 16.63 -2.28
CA HIS A 117 -2.60 18.00 -1.86
C HIS A 117 -2.54 18.07 -0.34
N PHE A 118 -1.89 19.11 0.18
CA PHE A 118 -1.86 19.38 1.60
C PHE A 118 -3.15 20.11 1.99
N ASP A 119 -3.96 19.47 2.82
CA ASP A 119 -5.17 20.05 3.37
C ASP A 119 -4.89 20.54 4.79
N GLU A 120 -4.92 21.87 4.98
CA GLU A 120 -4.71 22.50 6.29
C GLU A 120 -5.82 22.16 7.29
N SER A 121 -7.02 21.82 6.81
CA SER A 121 -8.14 21.43 7.69
C SER A 121 -7.99 20.02 8.26
N ASP A 122 -7.17 19.18 7.62
CA ASP A 122 -6.84 17.81 8.04
C ASP A 122 -5.34 17.52 7.86
N MET A 123 -4.54 18.23 8.65
CA MET A 123 -3.08 18.14 8.62
C MET A 123 -2.56 16.73 8.90
N GLU A 124 -3.15 16.00 9.86
CA GLU A 124 -2.68 14.68 10.25
C GLU A 124 -2.81 13.67 9.11
N LYS A 125 -3.96 13.68 8.41
CA LYS A 125 -4.19 12.84 7.25
C LYS A 125 -3.28 13.23 6.08
N SER A 126 -3.07 14.54 5.87
CA SER A 126 -2.16 15.05 4.85
C SER A 126 -0.72 14.59 5.09
N ILE A 127 -0.20 14.77 6.31
CA ILE A 127 1.15 14.32 6.71
C ILE A 127 1.28 12.81 6.55
N SER A 128 0.27 12.05 6.99
CA SER A 128 0.28 10.60 6.87
C SER A 128 0.31 10.16 5.41
N SER A 129 -0.48 10.79 4.54
CA SER A 129 -0.52 10.48 3.11
C SER A 129 0.81 10.78 2.41
N ILE A 130 1.43 11.92 2.72
CA ILE A 130 2.76 12.29 2.21
C ILE A 130 3.81 11.26 2.65
N ARG A 131 3.83 10.90 3.94
CA ARG A 131 4.79 9.92 4.48
C ARG A 131 4.65 8.56 3.82
N HIS A 132 3.43 8.02 3.75
CA HIS A 132 3.20 6.72 3.13
C HIS A 132 3.61 6.69 1.67
N SER A 133 3.23 7.72 0.90
CA SER A 133 3.55 7.78 -0.53
C SER A 133 5.05 7.99 -0.77
N TYR A 134 5.73 8.77 0.08
CA TYR A 134 7.19 8.92 0.01
C TYR A 134 7.92 7.61 0.31
N CYS A 135 7.47 6.87 1.33
CA CYS A 135 8.04 5.56 1.65
C CYS A 135 7.89 4.60 0.47
N HIS A 136 6.72 4.55 -0.16
CA HIS A 136 6.49 3.72 -1.33
C HIS A 136 7.40 4.13 -2.51
N LEU A 137 7.48 5.44 -2.80
CA LEU A 137 8.39 5.98 -3.83
C LEU A 137 9.85 5.58 -3.57
N CYS A 138 10.31 5.62 -2.33
CA CYS A 138 11.63 5.14 -1.97
C CYS A 138 11.79 3.63 -2.21
N GLU A 139 10.77 2.83 -1.90
CA GLU A 139 10.79 1.38 -2.05
C GLU A 139 11.01 0.95 -3.51
N VAL A 140 10.28 1.57 -4.44
CA VAL A 140 10.33 1.22 -5.87
C VAL A 140 11.35 2.03 -6.68
N GLY A 141 11.69 3.26 -6.25
CA GLY A 141 12.48 4.21 -7.02
C GLY A 141 13.93 4.39 -6.56
N ALA A 142 14.27 4.09 -5.30
CA ALA A 142 15.58 4.45 -4.75
C ALA A 142 16.76 3.75 -5.44
N ALA A 143 16.55 2.57 -6.02
CA ALA A 143 17.58 1.87 -6.78
C ALA A 143 17.97 2.59 -8.08
N LYS A 144 17.06 3.40 -8.64
CA LYS A 144 17.31 4.14 -9.88
C LYS A 144 17.75 5.58 -9.62
N PHE A 145 17.07 6.27 -8.71
CA PHE A 145 17.25 7.71 -8.49
C PHE A 145 18.09 8.03 -7.26
N GLY A 146 18.37 7.04 -6.42
CA GLY A 146 18.98 7.23 -5.11
C GLY A 146 18.00 7.88 -4.12
N LYS A 147 18.05 7.45 -2.86
CA LYS A 147 17.26 8.09 -1.79
C LYS A 147 17.55 9.61 -1.65
N PRO A 148 18.80 10.08 -1.78
CA PRO A 148 19.08 11.53 -1.77
C PRO A 148 18.41 12.28 -2.93
N GLY A 149 18.41 11.70 -4.14
CA GLY A 149 17.77 12.31 -5.31
C GLY A 149 16.25 12.42 -5.16
N LEU A 150 15.61 11.35 -4.66
CA LEU A 150 14.18 11.37 -4.35
C LEU A 150 13.83 12.38 -3.25
N THR A 151 14.68 12.51 -2.21
CA THR A 151 14.51 13.53 -1.17
C THR A 151 14.56 14.94 -1.74
N ALA A 152 15.57 15.23 -2.58
CA ALA A 152 15.73 16.54 -3.19
C ALA A 152 14.53 16.91 -4.08
N MET A 153 14.06 15.97 -4.90
CA MET A 153 12.88 16.15 -5.74
C MET A 153 11.61 16.40 -4.91
N ALA A 154 11.40 15.64 -3.83
CA ALA A 154 10.28 15.85 -2.92
C ALA A 154 10.31 17.25 -2.28
N ILE A 155 11.48 17.72 -1.82
CA ILE A 155 11.65 19.07 -1.25
C ILE A 155 11.31 20.13 -2.29
N VAL A 156 11.90 20.06 -3.49
CA VAL A 156 11.66 21.04 -4.57
C VAL A 156 10.18 21.10 -4.90
N PHE A 157 9.52 19.96 -5.05
CA PHE A 157 8.10 19.89 -5.37
C PHE A 157 7.22 20.52 -4.30
N HIS A 158 7.45 20.20 -3.02
CA HIS A 158 6.69 20.81 -1.93
C HIS A 158 6.97 22.30 -1.79
N CYS A 159 8.21 22.74 -2.01
CA CYS A 159 8.53 24.16 -2.06
C CYS A 159 7.79 24.85 -3.20
N GLU A 160 7.76 24.29 -4.40
CA GLU A 160 7.06 24.86 -5.56
C GLU A 160 5.55 24.92 -5.34
N LYS A 161 4.93 23.84 -4.88
CA LYS A 161 3.48 23.75 -4.65
C LYS A 161 3.02 24.73 -3.57
N ASN A 162 3.79 24.87 -2.49
CA ASN A 162 3.50 25.86 -1.46
C ASN A 162 3.79 27.28 -1.96
N SER A 163 4.85 27.52 -2.72
CA SER A 163 5.13 28.83 -3.33
C SER A 163 3.99 29.29 -4.24
N ARG A 164 3.34 28.37 -4.97
CA ARG A 164 2.11 28.66 -5.74
C ARG A 164 0.92 28.99 -4.84
N ASN A 165 0.76 28.38 -3.67
CA ASN A 165 -0.27 28.78 -2.69
C ASN A 165 -0.01 30.20 -2.13
N TRP A 166 1.26 30.59 -1.94
CA TRP A 166 1.62 31.98 -1.60
C TRP A 166 1.39 32.93 -2.79
N CYS A 167 1.58 32.48 -4.04
CA CYS A 167 1.20 33.24 -5.24
C CYS A 167 -0.33 33.38 -5.39
N GLN A 168 -1.12 32.37 -5.02
CA GLN A 168 -2.58 32.44 -5.06
C GLN A 168 -3.11 33.44 -4.01
N LEU A 169 -2.56 33.42 -2.79
CA LEU A 169 -2.89 34.39 -1.72
C LEU A 169 -2.42 35.83 -2.01
N THR A 170 -1.43 36.01 -2.90
CA THR A 170 -0.99 37.34 -3.36
C THR A 170 -1.70 37.78 -4.64
N CYS A 171 -2.24 36.87 -5.45
CA CYS A 171 -3.11 37.20 -6.57
C CYS A 171 -4.55 37.52 -6.14
N ASP A 172 -5.09 36.84 -5.12
CA ASP A 172 -6.46 37.08 -4.64
C ASP A 172 -6.58 38.29 -3.68
N ASN A 173 -5.46 38.89 -3.27
CA ASN A 173 -5.41 40.10 -2.43
C ASN A 173 -4.88 41.36 -3.14
N PHE A 174 -4.60 41.29 -4.45
CA PHE A 174 -4.19 42.46 -5.24
C PHE A 174 -5.30 42.87 -6.22
N ASP A 175 -6.48 43.13 -5.68
CA ASP A 175 -7.54 43.88 -6.37
C ASP A 175 -8.03 45.07 -5.51
N ILE A 176 -7.09 45.75 -4.84
CA ILE A 176 -7.32 47.09 -4.30
C ILE A 176 -6.24 48.04 -4.84
N THR A 177 -6.71 48.81 -5.80
CA THR A 177 -6.17 49.99 -6.49
C THR A 177 -5.45 51.02 -5.60
N LEU A 178 -4.60 51.79 -6.29
CA LEU A 178 -4.20 53.21 -6.14
C LEU A 178 -2.78 53.43 -5.61
N ILE A 179 -1.89 54.00 -6.45
CA ILE A 179 -1.50 55.44 -6.48
C ILE A 179 -0.85 55.87 -5.17
#